data_AF-A0A2P4QJ73-F1
#
_entry.id   AF-A0A2P4QJ73-F1
#
_cell.length_a   1.000
_cell.length_b   1.000
_cell.length_c   1.000
_cell.angle_alpha   90.00
_cell.angle_beta   90.00
_cell.angle_gamma   90.00
#
_symmetry.space_group_name_H-M   'P 1'
#
loop_
_entity.id
_entity.type
_entity.pdbx_description
1 polymer ?
#
loop_
_entity_poly.entity_id
_entity_poly.type
_entity_poly.pdbx_seq_one_letter_code
_entity_poly.pdbx_strand_id
1 'polypeptide(L)'
;MTDDLEIFLRNSQNTFIKKLLIRYMVWNEGKHILSYIKEFITEKKRVKYLAISEFGPGVDNELFSSKDKFKFHNVVVRRYNDLYITPYNFITNNLQYSI
;
A
#
# COMPACT_ATOMS: atom_id res chain seq x y z
N MET A 1 12.76 8.98 -9.99
CA MET A 1 11.86 8.67 -8.87
C MET A 1 11.51 7.18 -8.81
N THR A 2 12.38 6.31 -9.34
CA THR A 2 12.13 4.86 -9.42
C THR A 2 13.01 4.08 -8.42
N ASP A 3 14.12 4.66 -7.95
CA ASP A 3 15.07 3.93 -7.08
C ASP A 3 14.67 3.88 -5.60
N ASP A 4 14.15 4.96 -4.99
CA ASP A 4 13.99 4.99 -3.53
C ASP A 4 12.96 3.97 -3.00
N LEU A 5 11.85 3.80 -3.72
CA LEU A 5 10.84 2.80 -3.37
C LEU A 5 11.40 1.40 -3.54
N GLU A 6 12.10 1.13 -4.64
CA GLU A 6 12.72 -0.16 -4.89
C GLU A 6 13.79 -0.47 -3.83
N ILE A 7 14.64 0.49 -3.48
CA ILE A 7 15.66 0.38 -2.43
C ILE A 7 14.99 0.10 -1.08
N PHE A 8 13.96 0.85 -0.68
CA PHE A 8 13.20 0.60 0.54
C PHE A 8 12.66 -0.83 0.57
N LEU A 9 12.04 -1.26 -0.52
CA LEU A 9 11.44 -2.59 -0.62
C LEU A 9 12.51 -3.69 -0.61
N ARG A 10 13.68 -3.51 -1.24
CA ARG A 10 14.80 -4.46 -1.18
C ARG A 10 15.36 -4.55 0.24
N ASN A 11 15.57 -3.41 0.90
CA ASN A 11 16.10 -3.35 2.26
C ASN A 11 15.15 -3.98 3.28
N SER A 12 13.84 -3.94 3.05
CA SER A 12 12.85 -4.56 3.93
C SER A 12 12.57 -6.04 3.64
N GLN A 13 13.42 -6.75 2.87
CA GLN A 13 13.14 -8.11 2.41
C GLN A 13 12.97 -9.18 3.49
N ASN A 14 13.60 -9.00 4.63
CA ASN A 14 13.51 -9.91 5.77
C ASN A 14 12.47 -9.48 6.80
N THR A 15 11.69 -8.44 6.50
CA THR A 15 10.65 -7.91 7.38
C THR A 15 9.28 -8.36 6.91
N PHE A 16 8.52 -8.99 7.80
CA PHE A 16 7.09 -9.20 7.57
C PHE A 16 6.31 -7.91 7.87
N ILE A 17 5.50 -7.48 6.90
CA ILE A 17 4.71 -6.27 6.97
C ILE A 17 3.24 -6.66 7.07
N LYS A 18 2.63 -6.42 8.25
CA LYS A 18 1.21 -6.71 8.46
C LYS A 18 0.32 -5.85 7.56
N LYS A 19 0.60 -4.55 7.47
CA LYS A 19 -0.13 -3.58 6.64
C LYS A 19 0.88 -2.70 5.89
N LEU A 20 0.88 -2.74 4.56
CA LEU A 20 1.63 -1.82 3.72
C LEU A 20 0.65 -0.88 3.03
N LEU A 21 0.73 0.40 3.37
CA LEU A 21 -0.10 1.45 2.77
C LEU A 21 0.81 2.44 2.05
N ILE A 22 0.53 2.68 0.76
CA ILE A 22 1.28 3.64 -0.05
C ILE A 22 0.26 4.60 -0.65
N ARG A 23 0.43 5.89 -0.39
CA ARG A 23 -0.38 6.95 -0.99
C ARG A 23 0.56 7.94 -1.64
N TYR A 24 0.33 8.26 -2.90
CA TYR A 24 1.23 9.16 -3.62
C TYR A 24 0.48 10.08 -4.57
N MET A 25 1.05 11.28 -4.76
CA MET A 25 0.48 12.30 -5.63
C MET A 25 0.99 12.14 -7.06
N VAL A 26 0.08 12.11 -8.03
CA VAL A 26 0.37 12.09 -9.46
C VAL A 26 0.14 13.49 -10.01
N TRP A 27 1.19 14.09 -10.58
CA TRP A 27 1.08 15.38 -11.28
C TRP A 27 0.92 15.22 -12.81
N ASN A 28 1.45 14.13 -13.39
CA ASN A 28 1.41 13.83 -14.83
C ASN A 28 1.13 12.32 -15.05
N GLU A 29 0.53 11.97 -16.19
CA GLU A 29 0.10 10.60 -16.56
C GLU A 29 1.24 9.56 -16.72
N GLY A 30 2.51 9.98 -16.68
CA GLY A 30 3.60 9.17 -17.20
C GLY A 30 4.10 8.01 -16.32
N LYS A 31 3.85 8.00 -15.00
CA LYS A 31 4.40 6.96 -14.11
C LYS A 31 3.42 6.60 -12.99
N HIS A 32 2.74 5.47 -13.16
CA HIS A 32 1.89 4.85 -12.14
C HIS A 32 2.71 3.93 -11.23
N ILE A 33 2.61 4.09 -9.91
CA ILE A 33 3.38 3.28 -8.94
C ILE A 33 2.96 1.79 -8.98
N LEU A 34 1.74 1.54 -9.47
CA LEU A 34 1.12 0.23 -9.54
C LEU A 34 1.93 -0.78 -10.37
N SER A 35 2.62 -0.33 -11.43
CA SER A 35 3.45 -1.21 -12.25
C SER A 35 4.67 -1.73 -11.49
N TYR A 36 5.34 -0.88 -10.72
CA TYR A 36 6.54 -1.23 -9.94
C TYR A 36 6.23 -2.14 -8.74
N ILE A 37 5.12 -1.88 -8.06
CA ILE A 37 4.74 -2.64 -6.88
C ILE A 37 4.31 -4.08 -7.22
N LYS A 38 3.83 -4.32 -8.45
CA LYS A 38 3.40 -5.65 -8.89
C LYS A 38 4.52 -6.69 -8.78
N GLU A 39 5.68 -6.41 -9.35
CA GLU A 39 6.83 -7.34 -9.33
C GLU A 39 7.25 -7.63 -7.90
N PHE A 40 7.36 -6.57 -7.11
CA PHE A 40 7.79 -6.65 -5.72
C PHE A 40 6.87 -7.56 -4.85
N ILE A 41 5.55 -7.38 -4.93
CA ILE A 41 4.61 -8.08 -4.04
C ILE A 41 4.39 -9.54 -4.43
N THR A 42 4.56 -9.86 -5.70
CA THR A 42 4.27 -11.21 -6.22
C THR A 42 5.34 -12.22 -5.82
N GLU A 43 6.59 -11.80 -5.61
CA GLU A 43 7.70 -12.73 -5.36
C GLU A 43 7.81 -13.24 -3.92
N LYS A 44 7.36 -12.49 -2.91
CA LYS A 44 7.63 -12.84 -1.51
C LYS A 44 6.38 -12.64 -0.64
N LYS A 45 5.93 -13.70 0.07
CA LYS A 45 4.78 -13.70 1.00
C LYS A 45 4.99 -12.84 2.26
N ARG A 46 5.43 -11.59 2.10
CA ARG A 46 5.88 -10.71 3.19
C ARG A 46 4.88 -9.63 3.57
N VAL A 47 3.84 -9.42 2.77
CA VAL A 47 2.80 -8.42 3.04
C VAL A 47 1.47 -9.14 3.24
N LYS A 48 0.81 -8.94 4.40
CA LYS A 48 -0.53 -9.53 4.63
C LYS A 48 -1.64 -8.68 4.02
N TYR A 49 -1.60 -7.38 4.28
CA TYR A 49 -2.58 -6.42 3.76
C TYR A 49 -1.90 -5.30 2.98
N LEU A 50 -2.41 -5.02 1.79
CA LEU A 50 -1.88 -3.99 0.90
C LEU A 50 -2.98 -2.99 0.52
N ALA A 51 -2.65 -1.70 0.57
CA ALA A 51 -3.43 -0.66 -0.08
C ALA A 51 -2.51 0.34 -0.78
N ILE A 52 -2.89 0.73 -2.00
CA ILE A 52 -2.21 1.74 -2.79
C ILE A 52 -3.27 2.70 -3.33
N SER A 53 -3.06 3.99 -3.12
CA SER A 53 -3.93 5.07 -3.60
C SER A 53 -3.08 6.12 -4.31
N GLU A 54 -3.41 6.38 -5.57
CA GLU A 54 -2.85 7.45 -6.40
C GLU A 54 -3.87 8.58 -6.43
N PHE A 55 -3.43 9.80 -6.12
CA PHE A 55 -4.31 10.97 -6.10
C PHE A 55 -3.68 12.14 -6.87
N GLY A 56 -4.49 12.98 -7.49
CA GLY A 56 -4.01 14.15 -8.23
C GLY A 56 -5.13 14.81 -9.04
N PRO A 57 -4.82 15.88 -9.81
CA PRO A 57 -5.78 16.50 -10.71
C PRO A 57 -6.34 15.46 -11.71
N GLY A 58 -7.62 15.13 -11.61
CA GLY A 58 -8.27 14.13 -12.47
C GLY A 58 -7.86 12.67 -12.21
N VAL A 59 -7.09 12.39 -11.15
CA VAL A 59 -6.64 11.04 -10.79
C VAL A 59 -7.14 10.69 -9.39
N ASP A 60 -7.96 9.65 -9.32
CA ASP A 60 -8.33 8.98 -8.07
C ASP A 60 -8.34 7.47 -8.33
N ASN A 61 -7.15 6.89 -8.31
CA ASN A 61 -6.95 5.48 -8.63
C ASN A 61 -6.55 4.72 -7.37
N GLU A 62 -7.27 3.66 -7.07
CA GLU A 62 -6.87 2.71 -6.04
C GLU A 62 -6.55 1.35 -6.65
N LEU A 63 -5.54 0.67 -6.11
CA LEU A 63 -5.25 -0.72 -6.47
C LEU A 63 -6.46 -1.61 -6.22
N PHE A 64 -7.26 -1.31 -5.20
CA PHE A 64 -8.45 -2.09 -4.87
C PHE A 64 -9.41 -2.21 -6.05
N SER A 65 -9.59 -1.14 -6.83
CA SER A 65 -10.46 -1.10 -8.01
C SER A 65 -9.94 -1.96 -9.17
N SER A 66 -8.66 -2.32 -9.17
CA SER A 66 -8.02 -3.12 -10.22
C SER A 66 -7.43 -4.44 -9.70
N LYS A 67 -7.74 -4.83 -8.45
CA LYS A 67 -7.13 -6.00 -7.78
C LYS A 67 -7.27 -7.30 -8.56
N ASP A 68 -8.37 -7.48 -9.28
CA ASP A 68 -8.66 -8.69 -10.07
C ASP A 68 -7.75 -8.81 -11.30
N LYS A 69 -7.26 -7.66 -11.82
CA LYS A 69 -6.29 -7.60 -12.92
C LYS A 69 -4.87 -7.99 -12.48
N PHE A 70 -4.53 -7.71 -11.22
CA PHE A 70 -3.15 -7.86 -10.72
C PHE A 70 -2.86 -9.21 -10.04
N LYS A 71 -3.88 -10.04 -9.77
CA LYS A 71 -3.76 -11.43 -9.23
C LYS A 71 -2.60 -11.60 -8.24
N PHE A 72 -2.61 -10.83 -7.15
CA PHE A 72 -1.61 -10.98 -6.09
C PHE A 72 -1.81 -12.30 -5.35
N HIS A 73 -0.76 -13.11 -5.28
CA HIS A 73 -0.80 -14.35 -4.52
C HIS A 73 -0.42 -14.07 -3.06
N ASN A 74 -1.21 -14.56 -2.11
CA ASN A 74 -0.94 -14.47 -0.66
C ASN A 74 -0.97 -13.06 -0.05
N VAL A 75 -1.51 -12.05 -0.75
CA VAL A 75 -1.69 -10.69 -0.24
C VAL A 75 -3.15 -10.29 -0.36
N VAL A 76 -3.72 -9.75 0.72
CA VAL A 76 -5.09 -9.24 0.72
C VAL A 76 -5.08 -7.75 0.39
N VAL A 77 -5.56 -7.40 -0.81
CA VAL A 77 -5.74 -6.01 -1.23
C VAL A 77 -7.00 -5.42 -0.57
N ARG A 78 -6.88 -4.23 0.01
CA ARG A 78 -7.97 -3.46 0.63
C ARG A 78 -7.94 -2.01 0.13
N ARG A 79 -9.03 -1.26 0.33
CA ARG A 79 -9.04 0.19 0.07
C ARG A 79 -8.12 0.89 1.05
N TYR A 80 -7.55 2.03 0.66
CA TYR A 80 -6.62 2.76 1.53
C TYR A 80 -7.27 3.15 2.86
N ASN A 81 -8.47 3.72 2.78
CA ASN A 81 -9.22 4.18 3.95
C ASN A 81 -9.67 3.03 4.87
N ASP A 82 -9.80 1.80 4.37
CA ASP A 82 -10.14 0.64 5.21
C ASP A 82 -8.96 0.20 6.11
N LEU A 83 -7.71 0.45 5.67
CA LEU A 83 -6.51 0.07 6.41
C LEU A 83 -5.91 1.22 7.22
N TYR A 84 -6.14 2.46 6.78
CA TYR A 84 -5.58 3.67 7.35
C TYR A 84 -6.05 3.87 8.79
N ILE A 85 -5.10 4.16 9.68
CA ILE A 85 -5.36 4.46 11.08
C ILE A 85 -4.95 5.90 11.31
N THR A 86 -5.91 6.76 11.60
CA THR A 86 -5.63 8.13 12.03
C THR A 86 -4.93 8.11 13.40
N PRO A 87 -4.08 9.09 13.74
CA PRO A 87 -3.53 9.22 15.08
C PRO A 87 -4.60 9.19 16.18
N TYR A 88 -5.74 9.83 15.96
CA TYR A 88 -6.87 9.80 16.88
C TYR A 88 -7.39 8.38 17.14
N ASN A 89 -7.72 7.63 16.08
CA ASN A 89 -8.11 6.22 16.18
C ASN A 89 -7.03 5.36 16.86
N PHE A 90 -5.75 5.64 16.62
CA PHE A 90 -4.68 4.91 17.30
C PHE A 90 -4.71 5.15 18.80
N ILE A 91 -4.75 6.41 19.23
CA ILE A 91 -4.76 6.77 20.66
C ILE A 91 -6.00 6.21 21.36
N THR A 92 -7.18 6.42 20.79
CA THR A 92 -8.47 6.00 21.37
C THR A 92 -8.60 4.48 21.48
N ASN A 93 -8.20 3.72 20.46
CA ASN A 93 -8.21 2.26 20.52
C ASN A 93 -7.28 1.74 21.62
N ASN A 94 -6.10 2.35 21.85
CA ASN A 94 -5.19 1.92 22.91
C ASN A 94 -5.71 2.28 24.32
N LEU A 95 -6.45 3.37 24.46
CA LEU A 95 -7.11 3.71 25.73
C LEU A 95 -8.28 2.77 26.05
N GLN A 96 -8.97 2.26 25.02
CA GLN A 96 -10.09 1.31 25.19
C GLN A 96 -9.68 -0.06 25.75
N TYR A 97 -8.40 -0.44 25.65
CA TYR A 97 -7.84 -1.67 26.25
C TYR A 97 -7.11 -1.42 27.58
N SER A 98 -7.18 -0.20 28.12
CA SER A 98 -6.48 0.22 29.34
C SER A 98 -7.42 0.51 30.52
N ILE A 99 -8.71 0.16 30.41
CA ILE A 99 -9.74 0.33 31.45
C ILE A 99 -10.43 -1.01 31.70
#